data_AF-A0A9P5PX95-F1
#
_entry.id   AF-A0A9P5PX95-F1
#
_cell.length_a   1.000
_cell.length_b   1.000
_cell.length_c   1.000
_cell.angle_alpha   90.00
_cell.angle_beta   90.00
_cell.angle_gamma   90.00
#
_symmetry.space_group_name_H-M   'P 1'
#
loop_
_entity.id
_entity.type
_entity.pdbx_description
1 polymer ?
#
loop_
_entity_poly.entity_id
_entity_poly.type
_entity_poly.pdbx_seq_one_letter_code
_entity_poly.pdbx_strand_id
1 'polypeptide(L)'
;MQFCSNCKQNIFAPRLDMNLSSIHEKLRSDSGPTSVQPDEITSILQNAQRDLDDYDREIHRLESHRMVLIAEKEHTQEIMKQVQCLLVPIRKIPDEILGCIFDECCDMNHFSNCFDVDDVESPIDRGGQLRTKPALVLNSVCSRWRRIALSLPQI
;
A
#
# COMPACT_ATOMS: atom_id res chain seq x y z
N MET A 1 9.30 -17.07 32.89
CA MET A 1 8.83 -15.96 32.04
C MET A 1 9.76 -15.90 30.84
N GLN A 2 9.26 -16.17 29.63
CA GLN A 2 10.03 -15.99 28.41
C GLN A 2 9.81 -14.55 27.94
N PHE A 3 10.87 -13.86 27.50
CA PHE A 3 10.77 -12.50 27.00
C PHE A 3 11.18 -12.49 25.53
N CYS A 4 10.49 -11.68 24.73
CA CYS A 4 10.87 -11.51 23.34
C CYS A 4 12.17 -10.71 23.27
N SER A 5 13.19 -11.28 22.63
CA SER A 5 14.50 -10.66 22.47
C SER A 5 14.45 -9.31 21.76
N ASN A 6 13.39 -9.04 21.00
CA ASN A 6 13.24 -7.85 20.18
C ASN A 6 12.38 -6.75 20.84
N CYS A 7 11.26 -7.11 21.50
CA CYS A 7 10.35 -6.12 22.10
C CYS A 7 10.38 -6.09 23.63
N LYS A 8 11.14 -6.99 24.29
CA LYS A 8 11.21 -7.15 25.77
C LYS A 8 9.86 -7.34 26.47
N GLN A 9 8.79 -7.56 25.69
CA GLN A 9 7.47 -7.92 26.19
C GLN A 9 7.49 -9.39 26.64
N ASN A 10 6.61 -9.70 27.58
CA ASN A 10 6.43 -11.06 28.08
C ASN A 10 5.89 -11.92 26.92
N ILE A 11 6.65 -12.93 26.50
CA ILE A 11 6.13 -13.96 25.61
C ILE A 11 5.17 -14.79 26.45
N PHE A 12 3.94 -14.89 25.97
CA PHE A 12 2.94 -15.77 26.52
C PHE A 12 3.55 -17.16 26.75
N ALA A 13 3.55 -17.61 28.01
CA ALA A 13 3.98 -18.96 28.37
C ALA A 13 2.76 -19.88 28.25
N PRO A 14 2.80 -20.92 27.39
CA PRO A 14 1.71 -21.88 27.26
C PRO A 14 1.39 -22.50 28.62
N ARG A 15 0.10 -22.59 28.96
CA ARG A 15 -0.37 -23.30 30.16
C ARG A 15 -0.40 -24.81 29.89
N LEU A 16 -0.59 -25.20 28.64
CA LEU A 16 -0.40 -26.56 28.19
C LEU A 16 1.08 -26.87 27.99
N ASP A 17 1.63 -27.66 28.90
CA ASP A 17 2.88 -28.39 28.72
C ASP A 17 2.58 -29.90 28.66
N MET A 18 1.79 -30.31 27.66
CA MET A 18 1.41 -31.71 27.49
C MET A 18 2.04 -32.30 26.23
N ASN A 19 2.74 -33.43 26.41
CA ASN A 19 3.36 -34.17 25.31
C ASN A 19 2.34 -35.09 24.63
N LEU A 20 2.20 -34.97 23.30
CA LEU A 20 1.33 -35.83 22.48
C LEU A 20 1.58 -37.33 22.68
N SER A 21 2.81 -37.72 23.01
CA SER A 21 3.19 -39.11 23.28
C SER A 21 2.47 -39.67 24.50
N SER A 22 2.34 -38.87 25.56
CA SER A 22 1.65 -39.25 26.80
C SER A 22 0.14 -39.39 26.59
N ILE A 23 -0.46 -38.55 25.74
CA ILE A 23 -1.88 -38.67 25.36
C ILE A 23 -2.11 -39.97 24.58
N HIS A 24 -1.27 -40.24 23.57
CA HIS A 24 -1.37 -41.44 22.77
C HIS A 24 -1.14 -42.73 23.57
N GLU A 25 -0.28 -42.69 24.59
CA GLU A 25 -0.08 -43.80 25.51
C GLU A 25 -1.32 -44.08 26.36
N LYS A 26 -1.95 -43.04 26.93
CA LYS A 26 -3.24 -43.19 27.64
C LYS A 26 -4.34 -43.75 26.73
N LEU A 27 -4.43 -43.29 25.48
CA LEU A 27 -5.41 -43.76 24.49
C LEU A 27 -5.20 -45.22 24.04
N ARG A 28 -3.95 -45.72 24.06
CA ARG A 28 -3.61 -47.09 23.66
C ARG A 28 -3.55 -48.08 24.83
N SER A 29 -3.58 -47.58 26.07
CA SER A 29 -3.58 -48.44 27.24
C SER A 29 -4.88 -49.26 27.27
N ASP A 30 -4.79 -50.53 27.65
CA ASP A 30 -5.95 -51.44 27.81
C ASP A 30 -6.81 -51.08 29.05
N SER A 31 -6.45 -49.97 29.70
CA SER A 31 -7.14 -49.42 30.84
C SER A 31 -8.34 -48.66 30.29
N GLY A 32 -9.52 -49.30 30.30
CA GLY A 32 -10.77 -48.72 29.81
C GLY A 32 -11.12 -47.35 30.40
N PRO A 33 -12.28 -46.75 30.05
CA PRO A 33 -12.62 -45.35 30.38
C PRO A 33 -12.55 -44.99 31.88
N THR A 34 -12.47 -45.97 32.77
CA THR A 34 -12.27 -45.83 34.22
C THR A 34 -10.87 -45.35 34.63
N SER A 35 -9.86 -45.44 33.75
CA SER A 35 -8.47 -45.10 34.07
C SER A 35 -8.13 -43.62 33.95
N VAL A 36 -8.98 -42.86 33.24
CA VAL A 36 -8.79 -41.44 33.00
C VAL A 36 -9.80 -40.64 33.82
N GLN A 37 -9.32 -39.74 34.66
CA GLN A 37 -10.17 -38.86 35.45
C GLN A 37 -10.80 -37.80 34.52
N PRO A 38 -12.13 -37.71 34.42
CA PRO A 38 -12.80 -36.74 33.55
C PRO A 38 -12.38 -35.29 33.83
N ASP A 39 -12.18 -34.95 35.10
CA ASP A 39 -11.77 -33.61 35.55
C ASP A 39 -10.37 -33.22 35.05
N GLU A 40 -9.45 -34.19 34.95
CA GLU A 40 -8.11 -33.98 34.39
C GLU A 40 -8.21 -33.60 32.90
N ILE A 41 -9.02 -34.35 32.13
CA ILE A 41 -9.26 -34.05 30.70
C ILE A 41 -9.91 -32.69 30.53
N THR A 42 -10.96 -32.39 31.30
CA THR A 42 -11.66 -31.10 31.22
C THR A 42 -10.72 -29.94 31.54
N SER A 43 -9.87 -30.06 32.55
CA SER A 43 -8.86 -29.05 32.90
C SER A 43 -7.86 -28.83 31.76
N ILE A 44 -7.36 -29.91 31.14
CA ILE A 44 -6.47 -29.84 29.97
C ILE A 44 -7.15 -29.11 28.82
N LEU A 45 -8.38 -29.48 28.47
CA LEU A 45 -9.14 -28.82 27.40
C LEU A 45 -9.39 -27.34 27.69
N GLN A 46 -9.71 -26.97 28.94
CA GLN A 46 -9.89 -25.57 29.32
C GLN A 46 -8.59 -24.76 29.28
N ASN A 47 -7.46 -25.35 29.65
CA ASN A 47 -6.14 -24.72 29.49
C ASN A 47 -5.82 -24.55 28.00
N ALA A 48 -6.10 -25.57 27.17
CA ALA A 48 -5.92 -25.53 25.72
C ALA A 48 -6.68 -24.36 25.09
N GLN A 49 -7.96 -24.25 25.42
CA GLN A 49 -8.82 -23.22 24.88
C GLN A 49 -8.32 -21.83 25.28
N ARG A 50 -7.95 -21.64 26.55
CA ARG A 50 -7.41 -20.35 27.01
C ARG A 50 -6.09 -20.00 26.33
N ASP A 51 -5.24 -20.99 26.04
CA ASP A 51 -3.98 -20.76 25.31
C ASP A 51 -4.25 -20.36 23.86
N LEU A 52 -5.21 -21.02 23.18
CA LEU A 52 -5.66 -20.62 21.85
C LEU A 52 -6.17 -19.18 21.83
N ASP A 53 -7.04 -18.82 22.78
CA ASP A 53 -7.57 -17.46 22.87
C ASP A 53 -6.46 -16.41 23.10
N ASP A 54 -5.40 -16.77 23.84
CA ASP A 54 -4.23 -15.90 24.03
C ASP A 54 -3.39 -15.77 22.76
N TYR A 55 -3.17 -16.87 22.03
CA TYR A 55 -2.49 -16.84 20.74
C TYR A 55 -3.23 -15.96 19.74
N ASP A 56 -4.55 -16.10 19.62
CA ASP A 56 -5.36 -15.29 18.71
C ASP A 56 -5.28 -13.79 19.06
N ARG A 57 -5.34 -13.45 20.36
CA ARG A 57 -5.14 -12.06 20.82
C ARG A 57 -3.78 -11.51 20.42
N GLU A 58 -2.72 -12.27 20.62
CA GLU A 58 -1.35 -11.83 20.31
C GLU A 58 -1.12 -11.72 18.80
N ILE A 59 -1.66 -12.66 18.01
CA ILE A 59 -1.67 -12.59 16.55
C ILE A 59 -2.35 -11.31 16.09
N HIS A 60 -3.57 -11.03 16.54
CA HIS A 60 -4.28 -9.82 16.17
C HIS A 60 -3.54 -8.53 16.57
N ARG A 61 -2.90 -8.52 17.73
CA ARG A 61 -2.07 -7.40 18.18
C ARG A 61 -0.89 -7.17 17.25
N LEU A 62 -0.18 -8.23 16.87
CA LEU A 62 0.97 -8.18 15.97
C LEU A 62 0.57 -7.80 14.54
N GLU A 63 -0.53 -8.33 14.04
CA GLU A 63 -1.10 -7.98 12.73
C GLU A 63 -1.49 -6.51 12.67
N SER A 64 -2.14 -5.99 13.72
CA SER A 64 -2.49 -4.57 13.83
C SER A 64 -1.24 -3.69 13.79
N HIS A 65 -0.20 -4.05 14.54
CA HIS A 65 1.07 -3.32 14.53
C HIS A 65 1.76 -3.38 13.16
N ARG A 66 1.72 -4.54 12.50
CA ARG A 66 2.23 -4.70 11.12
C ARG A 66 1.51 -3.79 10.14
N MET A 67 0.18 -3.66 10.25
CA MET A 67 -0.59 -2.77 9.37
C MET A 67 -0.18 -1.30 9.52
N VAL A 68 0.02 -0.83 10.75
CA VAL A 68 0.50 0.54 11.00
C VAL A 68 1.87 0.77 10.34
N LEU A 69 2.82 -0.14 10.53
CA LEU A 69 4.15 -0.03 9.94
C LEU A 69 4.12 -0.05 8.40
N ILE A 70 3.21 -0.81 7.80
CA ILE A 70 3.01 -0.80 6.34
C ILE A 70 2.51 0.57 5.89
N ALA A 71 1.50 1.13 6.57
CA ALA A 71 0.97 2.45 6.23
C ALA A 71 2.03 3.55 6.36
N GLU A 72 2.82 3.55 7.43
CA GLU A 72 3.92 4.50 7.62
C GLU A 72 5.01 4.36 6.55
N LYS A 73 5.35 3.12 6.18
CA LYS A 73 6.30 2.85 5.09
C LYS A 73 5.78 3.41 3.76
N GLU A 74 4.53 3.12 3.40
CA GLU A 74 3.93 3.60 2.16
C GLU A 74 3.87 5.13 2.12
N HIS A 75 3.46 5.75 3.22
CA HIS A 75 3.46 7.22 3.35
C HIS A 75 4.86 7.81 3.16
N THR A 76 5.87 7.22 3.80
CA THR A 76 7.26 7.66 3.67
C THR A 76 7.76 7.50 2.23
N GLN A 77 7.44 6.39 1.57
CA GLN A 77 7.79 6.18 0.16
C GLN A 77 7.14 7.21 -0.76
N GLU A 78 5.90 7.60 -0.50
CA GLU A 78 5.22 8.63 -1.26
C GLU A 78 5.86 10.01 -1.07
N ILE A 79 6.18 10.40 0.18
CA ILE A 79 6.93 11.63 0.46
C ILE A 79 8.27 11.61 -0.28
N MET A 80 9.00 10.50 -0.24
CA MET A 80 10.28 10.38 -0.94
C MET A 80 10.13 10.61 -2.44
N LYS A 81 9.12 10.02 -3.09
CA LYS A 81 8.84 10.26 -4.52
C LYS A 81 8.56 11.72 -4.81
N GLN A 82 7.73 12.37 -3.99
CA GLN A 82 7.40 13.79 -4.16
C GLN A 82 8.61 14.69 -4.00
N VAL A 83 9.47 14.42 -3.01
CA VAL A 83 10.72 15.17 -2.82
C VAL A 83 11.71 14.89 -3.96
N GLN A 84 11.83 13.65 -4.42
CA GLN A 84 12.67 13.30 -5.58
C GLN A 84 12.22 14.03 -6.84
N CYS A 85 10.91 14.23 -7.02
CA CYS A 85 10.39 15.06 -8.09
C CYS A 85 11.05 16.44 -8.07
N LEU A 86 11.32 17.06 -6.92
CA LEU A 86 11.97 18.38 -6.88
C LEU A 86 13.37 18.41 -7.52
N LEU A 87 14.06 17.28 -7.61
CA LEU A 87 15.40 17.17 -8.18
C LEU A 87 15.41 16.90 -9.69
N VAL A 88 14.25 16.65 -10.29
CA VAL A 88 14.17 16.26 -11.70
C VAL A 88 14.75 17.33 -12.64
N PRO A 89 15.40 16.92 -13.74
CA PRO A 89 16.01 17.85 -14.69
C PRO A 89 15.05 18.87 -15.30
N ILE A 90 13.76 18.53 -15.45
CA ILE A 90 12.76 19.44 -16.04
C ILE A 90 12.58 20.74 -15.23
N ARG A 91 12.96 20.74 -13.94
CA ARG A 91 13.00 21.93 -13.08
C ARG A 91 14.27 22.77 -13.25
N LYS A 92 15.31 22.26 -13.92
CA LYS A 92 16.59 22.93 -14.18
C LYS A 92 16.68 23.55 -15.57
N ILE A 93 15.68 23.33 -16.42
CA ILE A 93 15.64 23.92 -17.77
C ILE A 93 15.59 25.45 -17.64
N PRO A 94 16.47 26.21 -18.32
CA PRO A 94 16.40 27.67 -18.38
C PRO A 94 15.09 28.17 -18.99
N ASP A 95 14.68 29.39 -18.64
CA ASP A 95 13.40 29.96 -19.09
C ASP A 95 13.40 30.16 -20.63
N GLU A 96 14.56 30.43 -21.24
CA GLU A 96 14.72 30.57 -22.70
C GLU A 96 14.40 29.27 -23.44
N ILE A 97 14.91 28.15 -22.93
CA ILE A 97 14.69 26.82 -23.52
C ILE A 97 13.22 26.40 -23.33
N LEU A 98 12.62 26.75 -22.18
CA LEU A 98 11.17 26.56 -21.98
C LEU A 98 10.36 27.39 -22.98
N GLY A 99 10.77 28.62 -23.27
CA GLY A 99 10.19 29.46 -24.30
C GLY A 99 10.21 28.77 -25.67
N CYS A 100 11.38 28.29 -26.11
CA CYS A 100 11.49 27.57 -27.38
C CYS A 100 10.59 26.32 -27.43
N ILE A 101 10.49 25.55 -26.34
CA ILE A 101 9.58 24.40 -26.28
C ILE A 101 8.13 24.83 -26.49
N PHE A 102 7.73 25.93 -25.86
CA PHE A 102 6.38 26.46 -26.02
C PHE A 102 6.15 26.98 -27.44
N ASP A 103 7.05 27.76 -28.03
CA ASP A 103 6.93 28.26 -29.40
C ASP A 103 6.69 27.11 -30.39
N GLU A 104 7.51 26.05 -30.33
CA GLU A 104 7.36 24.85 -31.17
C GLU A 104 6.03 24.10 -30.92
N CYS A 105 5.54 24.09 -29.67
CA CYS A 105 4.28 23.43 -29.33
C CYS A 105 3.04 24.28 -29.67
N CYS A 106 3.16 25.61 -29.74
CA CYS A 106 2.03 26.49 -30.06
C CYS A 106 1.61 26.38 -31.51
N ASP A 107 2.57 26.20 -32.41
CA ASP A 107 2.31 25.96 -33.84
C ASP A 107 1.47 24.68 -34.08
N MET A 108 1.46 23.77 -33.08
CA MET A 108 0.72 22.50 -33.09
C MET A 108 -0.62 22.55 -32.32
N ASN A 109 -0.99 23.70 -31.73
CA ASN A 109 -2.29 23.90 -31.08
C ASN A 109 -3.39 24.17 -32.12
N HIS A 110 -3.78 23.14 -32.87
CA HIS A 110 -4.92 23.29 -33.78
C HIS A 110 -6.23 23.27 -32.99
N PHE A 111 -6.96 24.38 -33.01
CA PHE A 111 -8.38 24.40 -32.66
C PHE A 111 -9.16 23.75 -33.80
N SER A 112 -9.10 22.42 -33.95
CA SER A 112 -10.06 21.71 -34.79
C SER A 112 -11.44 21.95 -34.19
N ASN A 113 -12.29 22.69 -34.91
CA ASN A 113 -13.72 22.70 -34.63
C ASN A 113 -14.20 21.27 -34.75
N CYS A 114 -14.67 20.68 -33.66
CA CYS A 114 -15.29 19.35 -33.63
C CYS A 114 -16.68 19.36 -34.30
N PHE A 115 -16.81 19.98 -35.47
CA PHE A 115 -18.04 20.12 -36.24
C PHE A 115 -17.89 19.61 -37.68
N ASP A 116 -16.93 18.72 -37.93
CA ASP A 116 -17.04 17.87 -39.11
C ASP A 116 -17.93 16.68 -38.75
N VAL A 117 -19.14 16.81 -39.27
CA VAL A 117 -20.21 15.80 -39.32
C VAL A 117 -19.64 14.55 -39.98
N ASP A 118 -20.03 13.38 -39.47
CA ASP A 118 -19.66 12.03 -39.92
C ASP A 118 -18.37 11.46 -39.30
N ASP A 119 -18.41 11.12 -38.01
CA ASP A 119 -17.89 9.79 -37.65
C ASP A 119 -18.55 9.21 -36.40
N VAL A 120 -18.81 7.92 -36.51
CA VAL A 120 -19.68 7.12 -35.65
C VAL A 120 -19.09 6.93 -34.25
N GLU A 121 -19.97 7.08 -33.26
CA GLU A 121 -19.89 6.63 -31.86
C GLU A 121 -18.65 5.81 -31.48
N SER A 122 -17.63 6.48 -30.94
CA SER A 122 -16.61 5.84 -30.11
C SER A 122 -16.59 6.47 -28.72
N PRO A 123 -16.76 5.67 -27.63
CA PRO A 123 -16.84 6.23 -26.29
C PRO A 123 -15.46 6.70 -25.82
N ILE A 124 -15.32 8.01 -25.67
CA ILE A 124 -14.36 8.66 -24.76
C ILE A 124 -12.88 8.57 -25.24
N ASP A 125 -12.56 9.13 -26.41
CA ASP A 125 -11.18 9.50 -26.71
C ASP A 125 -10.83 10.89 -26.18
N ARG A 126 -10.73 11.00 -24.84
CA ARG A 126 -10.16 12.20 -24.19
C ARG A 126 -8.66 12.38 -24.50
N GLY A 127 -8.00 11.36 -25.06
CA GLY A 127 -6.59 11.39 -25.46
C GLY A 127 -6.35 12.13 -26.78
N GLY A 128 -7.27 12.01 -27.73
CA GLY A 128 -7.21 12.68 -29.03
C GLY A 128 -7.25 14.22 -28.94
N GLN A 129 -8.09 14.77 -28.07
CA GLN A 129 -8.23 16.23 -27.87
C GLN A 129 -7.03 16.90 -27.16
N LEU A 130 -6.26 16.13 -26.38
CA LEU A 130 -5.04 16.63 -25.72
C LEU A 130 -3.82 16.56 -26.63
N ARG A 131 -3.79 15.62 -27.59
CA ARG A 131 -2.75 15.53 -28.62
C ARG A 131 -2.76 16.72 -29.58
N THR A 132 -3.92 17.35 -29.79
CA THR A 132 -4.06 18.51 -30.68
C THR A 132 -3.72 19.84 -30.00
N LYS A 133 -3.39 19.84 -28.70
CA LYS A 133 -3.10 21.06 -27.92
C LYS A 133 -1.91 20.90 -26.95
N PRO A 134 -0.71 20.56 -27.45
CA PRO A 134 0.44 20.25 -26.60
C PRO A 134 0.87 21.41 -25.70
N ALA A 135 0.77 22.67 -26.15
CA ALA A 135 1.15 23.80 -25.29
C ALA A 135 0.22 23.96 -24.07
N LEU A 136 -1.08 23.65 -24.22
CA LEU A 136 -2.02 23.64 -23.10
C LEU A 136 -1.71 22.52 -22.10
N VAL A 137 -1.29 21.36 -22.58
CA VAL A 137 -0.87 20.25 -21.70
C VAL A 137 0.39 20.65 -20.93
N LEU A 138 1.38 21.25 -21.61
CA LEU A 138 2.65 21.65 -21.00
C LEU A 138 2.50 22.78 -19.96
N ASN A 139 1.50 23.66 -20.10
CA ASN A 139 1.23 24.69 -19.09
C ASN A 139 0.81 24.11 -17.71
N SER A 140 0.42 22.83 -17.67
CA SER A 140 -0.03 22.15 -16.46
C SER A 140 1.11 21.53 -15.63
N VAL A 141 2.33 21.47 -16.19
CA VAL A 141 3.50 20.80 -15.58
C VAL A 141 3.88 21.41 -14.22
N CYS A 142 4.03 22.73 -14.13
CA CYS A 142 4.18 23.45 -12.86
C CYS A 142 3.91 24.96 -13.02
N SER A 143 3.86 25.70 -11.91
CA SER A 143 3.63 27.15 -11.91
C SER A 143 4.65 27.93 -12.74
N ARG A 144 5.92 27.49 -12.80
CA ARG A 144 6.94 28.12 -13.64
C ARG A 144 6.63 27.98 -15.12
N TRP A 145 6.29 26.77 -15.57
CA TRP A 145 5.92 26.49 -16.96
C TRP A 145 4.69 27.30 -17.36
N ARG A 146 3.67 27.37 -16.50
CA ARG A 146 2.48 28.21 -16.71
C ARG A 146 2.82 29.69 -16.84
N ARG A 147 3.68 30.22 -15.96
CA ARG A 147 4.10 31.63 -15.99
C ARG A 147 4.78 31.97 -17.30
N ILE A 148 5.68 31.11 -17.77
CA ILE A 148 6.40 31.30 -19.03
C ILE A 148 5.42 31.23 -20.20
N ALA A 149 4.54 30.23 -20.23
CA ALA A 149 3.50 30.10 -21.23
C ALA A 149 2.66 31.38 -21.37
N LEU A 150 2.17 31.91 -20.25
CA LEU A 150 1.36 33.14 -20.23
C LEU A 150 2.13 34.43 -20.58
N SER A 151 3.47 34.39 -20.55
CA SER A 151 4.31 35.50 -20.99
C SER A 151 4.59 35.50 -22.49
N LEU A 152 4.29 34.38 -23.17
CA LEU A 152 4.42 34.26 -24.61
C LEU A 152 3.12 34.70 -25.29
N PRO A 153 3.18 35.57 -26.31
CA PRO A 153 1.98 36.10 -26.97
C PRO A 153 1.24 35.09 -27.85
N GLN A 154 1.79 33.89 -28.07
CA GLN A 154 1.29 32.85 -28.98
C GLN A 154 0.44 31.76 -28.31
N ILE A 155 0.25 31.84 -26.99
CA ILE A 155 -0.53 30.88 -26.14
C ILE A 155 -1.85 31.49 -25.73
#